data_AF-A0A4R4YJJ2-F1
#
_entry.id   AF-A0A4R4YJJ2-F1
#
_cell.length_a   1.000
_cell.length_b   1.000
_cell.length_c   1.000
_cell.angle_alpha   90.00
_cell.angle_beta   90.00
_cell.angle_gamma   90.00
#
_symmetry.space_group_name_H-M   'P 1'
#
loop_
_entity.id
_entity.type
_entity.pdbx_description
1 polymer ?
#
loop_
_entity_poly.entity_id
_entity_poly.type
_entity_poly.pdbx_seq_one_letter_code
_entity_poly.pdbx_strand_id
1 'polypeptide(L)'
;MAQPLPAGKLTVGTRWRYSQGGLHAAFDYPVELGTPVFAVAAGVVLDCNDGVTNKPKPNVVGAPSNWVLLGITHAGRKASVLYQHLSPGINVTKGQKVAAGHQLGESGSSGNATGPHLHLAAMWGHRDRGSRYDYLKGIGSKEGVPSDGTASNEICIFPPSLVYGPGSARTLVSQATVLASGLVFVDKLRFGTSNSDSVKRLQFVLNRIKLKDGRNLKISGNYDIDTLNEATKWQLQKDGCLPGSVGADGNIGLKQARKLFAAPYTVKPHS
;
A
#
# COMPACT_ATOMS: atom_id res chain seq x y z
N MET A 1 3.57 -6.22 -2.97
CA MET A 1 2.12 -6.38 -2.74
C MET A 1 1.43 -6.35 -4.10
N ALA A 2 0.37 -7.14 -4.28
CA ALA A 2 -0.44 -7.19 -5.48
C ALA A 2 -1.78 -6.46 -5.26
N GLN A 3 -2.46 -6.14 -6.36
CA GLN A 3 -3.82 -5.59 -6.31
C GLN A 3 -4.82 -6.70 -5.95
N PRO A 4 -5.83 -6.42 -5.10
CA PRO A 4 -6.84 -7.42 -4.73
C PRO A 4 -7.89 -7.67 -5.81
N LEU A 5 -7.91 -6.85 -6.85
CA LEU A 5 -8.86 -6.89 -7.96
C LEU A 5 -8.11 -6.64 -9.28
N PRO A 6 -8.68 -7.00 -10.45
CA PRO A 6 -8.11 -6.68 -11.75
C PRO A 6 -7.87 -5.18 -11.94
N ALA A 7 -6.94 -4.85 -12.84
CA ALA A 7 -6.67 -3.46 -13.20
C ALA A 7 -7.96 -2.73 -13.64
N GLY A 8 -8.13 -1.48 -13.19
CA GLY A 8 -9.33 -0.69 -13.47
C GLY A 8 -10.56 -1.00 -12.59
N LYS A 9 -10.52 -2.04 -11.75
CA LYS A 9 -11.62 -2.39 -10.83
C LYS A 9 -11.38 -1.92 -9.38
N LEU A 10 -10.32 -1.14 -9.13
CA LEU A 10 -9.96 -0.59 -7.81
C LEU A 10 -10.58 0.79 -7.53
N THR A 11 -11.84 0.98 -7.90
CA THR A 11 -12.58 2.18 -7.53
C THR A 11 -13.16 1.99 -6.14
N VAL A 12 -12.75 2.82 -5.18
CA VAL A 12 -13.25 2.75 -3.80
C VAL A 12 -14.67 3.33 -3.75
N GLY A 13 -15.63 2.51 -3.32
CA GLY A 13 -17.00 2.91 -2.99
C GLY A 13 -17.06 3.42 -1.54
N THR A 14 -17.18 2.49 -0.59
CA THR A 14 -17.18 2.82 0.85
C THR A 14 -15.75 2.87 1.38
N ARG A 15 -15.46 3.90 2.18
CA ARG A 15 -14.16 4.08 2.86
C ARG A 15 -14.26 3.61 4.31
N TRP A 16 -13.27 3.97 5.13
CA TRP A 16 -13.21 3.67 6.56
C TRP A 16 -14.44 4.10 7.38
N ARG A 17 -15.22 5.05 6.86
CA ARG A 17 -16.52 5.46 7.39
C ARG A 17 -17.58 5.38 6.31
N TYR A 18 -18.79 5.05 6.72
CA TYR A 18 -19.97 5.24 5.89
C TYR A 18 -20.20 6.72 5.58
N SER A 19 -20.92 7.03 4.50
CA SER A 19 -21.27 8.40 4.12
C SER A 19 -22.02 9.16 5.21
N GLN A 20 -22.79 8.45 6.04
CA GLN A 20 -23.53 8.99 7.18
C GLN A 20 -22.68 9.10 8.47
N GLY A 21 -21.37 8.82 8.41
CA GLY A 21 -20.42 9.01 9.52
C GLY A 21 -20.16 7.78 10.41
N GLY A 22 -20.96 6.72 10.28
CA GLY A 22 -20.78 5.46 11.00
C GLY A 22 -19.43 4.78 10.70
N LEU A 23 -18.89 4.03 11.66
CA LEU A 23 -17.64 3.29 11.50
C LEU A 23 -17.84 2.10 10.55
N HIS A 24 -17.01 2.03 9.50
CA HIS A 24 -16.95 0.89 8.59
C HIS A 24 -15.68 0.06 8.82
N ALA A 25 -14.55 0.73 9.08
CA ALA A 25 -13.25 0.12 9.36
C ALA A 25 -12.74 -0.87 8.29
N ALA A 26 -13.13 -0.64 7.04
CA ALA A 26 -12.74 -1.40 5.87
C ALA A 26 -12.89 -0.55 4.60
N PHE A 27 -12.57 -1.15 3.45
CA PHE A 27 -12.83 -0.59 2.14
C PHE A 27 -13.74 -1.48 1.33
N ASP A 28 -14.77 -0.88 0.75
CA ASP A 28 -15.64 -1.56 -0.21
C ASP A 28 -15.29 -1.13 -1.63
N TYR A 29 -15.03 -2.12 -2.47
CA TYR A 29 -14.83 -1.93 -3.90
C TYR A 29 -16.05 -2.48 -4.64
N PRO A 30 -16.98 -1.62 -5.10
CA PRO A 30 -18.09 -2.06 -5.92
C PRO A 30 -17.56 -2.68 -7.21
N VAL A 31 -17.86 -3.95 -7.40
CA VAL A 31 -17.45 -4.74 -8.57
C VAL A 31 -18.54 -5.75 -8.88
N GLU A 32 -18.63 -6.15 -10.14
CA GLU A 32 -19.61 -7.15 -10.59
C GLU A 32 -19.41 -8.48 -9.86
N LEU A 33 -20.50 -9.25 -9.68
CA LEU A 33 -20.43 -10.63 -9.20
C LEU A 33 -19.46 -11.44 -10.08
N GLY A 34 -18.65 -12.30 -9.48
CA GLY A 34 -17.72 -13.15 -10.23
C GLY A 34 -16.39 -12.47 -10.58
N THR A 35 -16.15 -11.23 -10.14
CA THR A 35 -14.85 -10.58 -10.39
C THR A 35 -13.75 -11.31 -9.59
N PRO A 36 -12.64 -11.74 -10.23
CA PRO A 36 -11.57 -12.42 -9.51
C PRO A 36 -10.99 -11.58 -8.36
N VAL A 37 -10.80 -12.20 -7.20
CA VAL A 37 -10.24 -11.57 -6.00
C VAL A 37 -8.88 -12.19 -5.69
N PHE A 38 -7.85 -11.36 -5.52
CA PHE A 38 -6.46 -11.80 -5.38
C PHE A 38 -5.85 -11.48 -4.01
N ALA A 39 -4.91 -12.33 -3.59
CA ALA A 39 -4.10 -12.11 -2.40
C ALA A 39 -3.20 -10.87 -2.57
N VAL A 40 -3.31 -9.89 -1.67
CA VAL A 40 -2.56 -8.63 -1.72
C VAL A 40 -1.09 -8.79 -1.34
N ALA A 41 -0.76 -9.87 -0.64
CA ALA A 41 0.60 -10.24 -0.29
C ALA A 41 0.71 -11.76 -0.20
N ALA A 42 1.94 -12.26 -0.23
CA ALA A 42 2.18 -13.66 0.11
C ALA A 42 1.86 -13.90 1.59
N GLY A 43 1.31 -15.06 1.90
CA GLY A 43 0.81 -15.35 3.24
C GLY A 43 0.28 -16.76 3.40
N VAL A 44 -0.39 -16.97 4.53
CA VAL A 44 -1.08 -18.21 4.88
C VAL A 44 -2.56 -17.92 5.14
N VAL A 45 -3.46 -18.70 4.57
CA VAL A 45 -4.89 -18.60 4.87
C VAL A 45 -5.10 -19.05 6.32
N LEU A 46 -5.44 -18.11 7.20
CA LEU A 46 -5.64 -18.36 8.62
C LEU A 46 -6.98 -19.05 8.87
N ASP A 47 -8.00 -18.65 8.12
CA ASP A 47 -9.32 -19.26 8.13
C ASP A 47 -10.13 -18.82 6.90
N CYS A 48 -11.22 -19.52 6.59
CA CYS A 48 -12.14 -19.16 5.53
C CYS A 48 -13.55 -19.71 5.82
N ASN A 49 -14.57 -19.07 5.25
CA ASN A 49 -15.95 -19.57 5.26
C ASN A 49 -16.52 -19.51 3.86
N ASP A 50 -17.19 -20.57 3.43
CA ASP A 50 -17.75 -20.72 2.10
C ASP A 50 -19.17 -21.34 2.17
N GLY A 51 -19.88 -21.37 1.05
CA GLY A 51 -21.19 -22.02 0.89
C GLY A 51 -22.40 -21.09 1.10
N VAL A 52 -22.19 -19.81 1.39
CA VAL A 52 -23.27 -18.82 1.47
C VAL A 52 -23.63 -18.33 0.07
N THR A 53 -24.90 -18.40 -0.31
CA THR A 53 -25.34 -17.92 -1.63
C THR A 53 -25.21 -16.39 -1.76
N ASN A 54 -25.15 -15.88 -3.00
CA ASN A 54 -25.24 -14.45 -3.33
C ASN A 54 -26.67 -13.88 -3.16
N LYS A 55 -27.28 -14.15 -2.01
CA LYS A 55 -28.57 -13.58 -1.57
C LYS A 55 -28.28 -12.65 -0.39
N PRO A 56 -28.04 -11.35 -0.63
CA PRO A 56 -27.67 -10.42 0.41
C PRO A 56 -28.78 -10.27 1.46
N LYS A 57 -28.36 -10.02 2.70
CA LYS A 57 -29.23 -9.74 3.85
C LYS A 57 -28.92 -8.32 4.35
N PRO A 58 -29.35 -7.27 3.64
CA PRO A 58 -29.01 -5.90 3.99
C PRO A 58 -29.50 -5.57 5.40
N ASN A 59 -28.69 -4.86 6.16
CA ASN A 59 -28.95 -4.44 7.54
C ASN A 59 -29.06 -5.59 8.56
N VAL A 60 -28.65 -6.80 8.21
CA VAL A 60 -28.62 -7.95 9.14
C VAL A 60 -27.18 -8.16 9.63
N VAL A 61 -26.79 -7.43 10.68
CA VAL A 61 -25.45 -7.53 11.27
C VAL A 61 -25.17 -8.98 11.70
N GLY A 62 -23.99 -9.49 11.34
CA GLY A 62 -23.59 -10.87 11.65
C GLY A 62 -24.19 -11.93 10.72
N ALA A 63 -24.95 -11.55 9.69
CA ALA A 63 -25.39 -12.49 8.66
C ALA A 63 -24.19 -13.29 8.11
N PRO A 64 -24.27 -14.63 8.03
CA PRO A 64 -23.21 -15.45 7.46
C PRO A 64 -22.84 -14.97 6.07
N SER A 65 -21.55 -14.87 5.78
CA SER A 65 -20.99 -14.46 4.49
C SER A 65 -19.84 -15.39 4.10
N ASN A 66 -19.46 -15.38 2.82
CA ASN A 66 -18.22 -16.02 2.40
C ASN A 66 -17.05 -15.06 2.59
N TRP A 67 -15.93 -15.57 3.09
CA TRP A 67 -14.76 -14.78 3.36
C TRP A 67 -13.48 -15.61 3.42
N VAL A 68 -12.35 -14.94 3.15
CA VAL A 68 -10.99 -15.46 3.36
C VAL A 68 -10.26 -14.55 4.32
N LEU A 69 -9.62 -15.13 5.34
CA LEU A 69 -8.75 -14.42 6.27
C LEU A 69 -7.29 -14.79 5.98
N LEU A 70 -6.56 -13.88 5.36
CA LEU A 70 -5.18 -14.09 4.95
C LEU A 70 -4.21 -13.51 5.97
N GLY A 71 -3.36 -14.34 6.56
CA GLY A 71 -2.26 -13.94 7.44
C GLY A 71 -1.03 -13.58 6.63
N ILE A 72 -0.52 -12.38 6.85
CA ILE A 72 0.64 -11.82 6.15
C ILE A 72 1.69 -11.34 7.17
N THR A 73 2.86 -11.00 6.66
CA THR A 73 3.83 -10.17 7.40
C THR A 73 3.89 -8.81 6.74
N HIS A 74 3.60 -7.77 7.51
CA HIS A 74 3.64 -6.38 7.07
C HIS A 74 4.57 -5.59 7.99
N ALA A 75 5.57 -4.91 7.42
CA ALA A 75 6.59 -4.16 8.17
C ALA A 75 7.23 -4.98 9.32
N GLY A 76 7.54 -6.26 9.07
CA GLY A 76 8.16 -7.16 10.07
C GLY A 76 7.21 -7.65 11.18
N ARG A 77 5.94 -7.25 11.16
CA ARG A 77 4.92 -7.65 12.13
C ARG A 77 3.86 -8.52 11.47
N LYS A 78 3.25 -9.42 12.24
CA LYS A 78 2.11 -10.23 11.80
C LYS A 78 0.90 -9.34 11.57
N ALA A 79 0.23 -9.52 10.45
CA ALA A 79 -1.03 -8.85 10.11
C ALA A 79 -1.99 -9.84 9.45
N SER A 80 -3.27 -9.51 9.41
CA SER A 80 -4.29 -10.26 8.70
C SER A 80 -5.06 -9.36 7.75
N VAL A 81 -5.57 -9.94 6.67
CA VAL A 81 -6.40 -9.29 5.65
C VAL A 81 -7.67 -10.09 5.50
N LEU A 82 -8.81 -9.47 5.72
CA LEU A 82 -10.12 -10.06 5.55
C LEU A 82 -10.68 -9.66 4.18
N TYR A 83 -11.00 -10.65 3.37
CA TYR A 83 -11.73 -10.54 2.12
C TYR A 83 -13.14 -11.07 2.37
N GLN A 84 -14.18 -10.25 2.22
CA GLN A 84 -15.53 -10.62 2.58
C GLN A 84 -16.55 -10.29 1.49
N HIS A 85 -17.73 -10.89 1.62
CA HIS A 85 -18.86 -10.85 0.68
C HIS A 85 -18.55 -11.60 -0.60
N LEU A 86 -17.65 -12.59 -0.55
CA LEU A 86 -17.26 -13.37 -1.71
C LEU A 86 -18.43 -14.21 -2.25
N SER A 87 -18.34 -14.59 -3.52
CA SER A 87 -19.20 -15.61 -4.10
C SER A 87 -18.87 -16.98 -3.51
N PRO A 88 -19.84 -17.92 -3.46
CA PRO A 88 -19.55 -19.28 -3.04
C PRO A 88 -18.58 -19.95 -4.04
N GLY A 89 -17.78 -20.91 -3.56
CA GLY A 89 -16.73 -21.54 -4.37
C GLY A 89 -15.36 -20.90 -4.16
N ILE A 90 -14.98 -20.72 -2.88
CA ILE A 90 -13.67 -20.19 -2.51
C ILE A 90 -12.57 -21.21 -2.89
N ASN A 91 -11.51 -20.75 -3.53
CA ASN A 91 -10.45 -21.59 -4.12
C ASN A 91 -9.31 -21.94 -3.17
N VAL A 92 -9.46 -21.60 -1.88
CA VAL A 92 -8.42 -21.77 -0.88
C VAL A 92 -8.95 -22.37 0.40
N THR A 93 -8.07 -23.02 1.17
CA THR A 93 -8.41 -23.66 2.44
C THR A 93 -7.51 -23.18 3.57
N LYS A 94 -7.99 -23.33 4.82
CA LYS A 94 -7.20 -23.00 6.01
C LYS A 94 -5.85 -23.73 6.01
N GLY A 95 -4.78 -22.99 6.30
CA GLY A 95 -3.39 -23.47 6.29
C GLY A 95 -2.69 -23.37 4.94
N GLN A 96 -3.41 -23.09 3.85
CA GLN A 96 -2.83 -22.95 2.53
C GLN A 96 -1.91 -21.72 2.45
N LYS A 97 -0.70 -21.93 1.92
CA LYS A 97 0.22 -20.84 1.57
C LYS A 97 -0.13 -20.30 0.19
N VAL A 98 -0.18 -18.98 0.05
CA VAL A 98 -0.49 -18.31 -1.21
C VAL A 98 0.56 -17.25 -1.53
N ALA A 99 0.82 -17.05 -2.81
CA ALA A 99 1.66 -15.96 -3.30
C ALA A 99 0.85 -14.66 -3.40
N ALA A 100 1.53 -13.52 -3.46
CA ALA A 100 0.87 -12.27 -3.85
C ALA A 100 0.31 -12.42 -5.28
N GLY A 101 -0.92 -11.99 -5.51
CA GLY A 101 -1.63 -12.14 -6.79
C GLY A 101 -2.32 -13.50 -6.97
N HIS A 102 -2.20 -14.43 -6.02
CA HIS A 102 -2.94 -15.69 -6.07
C HIS A 102 -4.45 -15.45 -5.95
N GLN A 103 -5.25 -16.06 -6.82
CA GLN A 103 -6.70 -15.92 -6.77
C GLN A 103 -7.26 -16.67 -5.55
N LEU A 104 -7.96 -15.95 -4.69
CA LEU A 104 -8.58 -16.49 -3.47
C LEU A 104 -10.01 -16.98 -3.72
N GLY A 105 -10.69 -16.34 -4.67
CA GLY A 105 -12.08 -16.59 -5.03
C GLY A 105 -12.58 -15.48 -5.94
N GLU A 106 -13.88 -15.20 -5.87
CA GLU A 106 -14.54 -14.17 -6.68
C GLU A 106 -15.40 -13.25 -5.80
N SER A 107 -15.57 -12.00 -6.22
CA SER A 107 -16.48 -11.06 -5.58
C SER A 107 -17.91 -11.60 -5.61
N GLY A 108 -18.67 -11.25 -4.58
CA GLY A 108 -20.05 -11.71 -4.42
C GLY A 108 -20.92 -10.65 -3.78
N SER A 109 -22.01 -11.12 -3.17
CA SER A 109 -22.95 -10.32 -2.38
C SER A 109 -23.51 -11.15 -1.21
N SER A 110 -22.67 -12.03 -0.63
CA SER A 110 -23.08 -12.91 0.46
C SER A 110 -23.15 -12.17 1.81
N GLY A 111 -24.10 -12.54 2.67
CA GLY A 111 -24.25 -11.96 4.02
C GLY A 111 -24.77 -10.52 4.04
N ASN A 112 -24.30 -9.71 5.01
CA ASN A 112 -24.75 -8.33 5.19
C ASN A 112 -24.17 -7.39 4.14
N ALA A 113 -24.73 -7.41 2.94
CA ALA A 113 -24.35 -6.56 1.81
C ALA A 113 -25.58 -5.86 1.24
N THR A 114 -25.40 -4.71 0.60
CA THR A 114 -26.46 -3.99 -0.14
C THR A 114 -26.38 -4.24 -1.65
N GLY A 115 -25.27 -4.81 -2.13
CA GLY A 115 -25.02 -5.15 -3.51
C GLY A 115 -23.63 -5.76 -3.70
N PRO A 116 -23.28 -6.17 -4.94
CA PRO A 116 -21.98 -6.77 -5.23
C PRO A 116 -20.80 -5.84 -4.94
N HIS A 117 -19.87 -6.30 -4.08
CA HIS A 117 -18.63 -5.59 -3.76
C HIS A 117 -17.62 -6.53 -3.11
N LEU A 118 -16.36 -6.11 -3.06
CA LEU A 118 -15.34 -6.68 -2.18
C LEU A 118 -15.21 -5.81 -0.94
N HIS A 119 -15.48 -6.37 0.25
CA HIS A 119 -15.11 -5.76 1.53
C HIS A 119 -13.72 -6.23 1.92
N LEU A 120 -12.79 -5.28 2.04
CA LEU A 120 -11.39 -5.53 2.37
C LEU A 120 -11.02 -4.82 3.67
N ALA A 121 -10.71 -5.59 4.71
CA ALA A 121 -10.24 -5.07 5.99
C ALA A 121 -8.84 -5.61 6.31
N ALA A 122 -8.08 -4.86 7.08
CA ALA A 122 -6.77 -5.30 7.56
C ALA A 122 -6.64 -5.07 9.07
N MET A 123 -5.80 -5.84 9.72
CA MET A 123 -5.69 -5.84 11.18
C MET A 123 -4.35 -6.40 11.65
N TRP A 124 -3.81 -5.86 12.75
CA TRP A 124 -2.59 -6.39 13.34
C TRP A 124 -2.83 -7.75 13.98
N GLY A 125 -1.79 -8.58 13.99
CA GLY A 125 -1.82 -9.95 14.47
C GLY A 125 -2.35 -10.93 13.43
N HIS A 126 -2.08 -12.21 13.65
CA HIS A 126 -2.75 -13.30 12.96
C HIS A 126 -4.06 -13.57 13.70
N ARG A 127 -5.18 -13.21 13.06
CA ARG A 127 -6.52 -13.40 13.59
C ARG A 127 -7.07 -14.77 13.23
N ASP A 128 -8.12 -15.15 13.91
CA ASP A 128 -8.90 -16.34 13.65
C ASP A 128 -10.35 -15.97 13.33
N ARG A 129 -11.19 -16.99 13.09
CA ARG A 129 -12.62 -16.81 12.88
C ARG A 129 -13.31 -16.00 13.98
N GLY A 130 -12.92 -16.15 15.25
CA GLY A 130 -13.55 -15.46 16.39
C GLY A 130 -13.16 -13.98 16.52
N SER A 131 -11.95 -13.65 16.08
CA SER A 131 -11.31 -12.33 16.21
C SER A 131 -11.24 -11.55 14.89
N ARG A 132 -11.72 -12.10 13.77
CA ARG A 132 -11.64 -11.46 12.46
C ARG A 132 -12.31 -10.09 12.37
N TYR A 133 -13.19 -9.74 13.31
CA TYR A 133 -13.84 -8.43 13.42
C TYR A 133 -13.29 -7.58 14.57
N ASP A 134 -12.19 -7.98 15.21
CA ASP A 134 -11.57 -7.20 16.30
C ASP A 134 -11.07 -5.84 15.83
N TYR A 135 -10.89 -5.64 14.52
CA TYR A 135 -10.61 -4.33 13.94
C TYR A 135 -11.75 -3.31 14.15
N LEU A 136 -12.94 -3.75 14.56
CA LEU A 136 -14.04 -2.87 14.97
C LEU A 136 -13.98 -2.51 16.47
N LYS A 137 -13.16 -3.21 17.26
CA LYS A 137 -13.07 -3.02 18.72
C LYS A 137 -12.12 -1.87 19.04
N GLY A 138 -12.52 -1.01 19.98
CA GLY A 138 -11.66 0.07 20.50
C GLY A 138 -11.55 1.28 19.58
N ILE A 139 -12.14 1.25 18.38
CA ILE A 139 -12.17 2.40 17.47
C ILE A 139 -13.37 3.28 17.83
N GLY A 140 -13.10 4.48 18.35
CA GLY A 140 -14.15 5.44 18.66
C GLY A 140 -14.97 5.84 17.42
N SER A 141 -16.27 6.03 17.59
CA SER A 141 -17.16 6.49 16.51
C SER A 141 -16.73 7.85 15.89
N LYS A 142 -15.81 8.58 16.53
CA LYS A 142 -15.28 9.88 16.10
C LYS A 142 -13.75 9.96 16.11
N GLU A 143 -13.02 8.84 16.01
CA GLU A 143 -11.56 8.93 15.80
C GLU A 143 -11.24 9.81 14.58
N GLY A 144 -10.36 10.79 14.81
CA GLY A 144 -9.90 11.74 13.80
C GLY A 144 -9.04 11.05 12.73
N VAL A 145 -8.77 11.77 11.64
CA VAL A 145 -7.84 11.33 10.60
C VAL A 145 -6.47 11.06 11.25
N PRO A 146 -5.94 9.83 11.22
CA PRO A 146 -4.59 9.54 11.68
C PRO A 146 -3.63 10.42 10.89
N SER A 147 -2.67 11.02 11.59
CA SER A 147 -1.84 12.12 11.07
C SER A 147 -1.19 11.72 9.75
N ASP A 148 -0.31 10.74 9.76
CA ASP A 148 -0.62 9.41 9.27
C ASP A 148 -1.08 9.15 7.81
N GLY A 149 -2.35 9.42 7.52
CA GLY A 149 -3.00 8.90 6.31
C GLY A 149 -3.15 7.36 6.25
N THR A 150 -2.70 6.59 7.25
CA THR A 150 -3.09 5.18 7.45
C THR A 150 -4.27 5.08 8.38
N ALA A 151 -4.97 3.94 8.43
CA ALA A 151 -6.03 3.73 9.40
C ALA A 151 -5.47 3.73 10.84
N SER A 152 -6.30 4.00 11.86
CA SER A 152 -5.91 3.94 13.27
C SER A 152 -5.48 2.54 13.71
N ASN A 153 -5.70 1.53 12.87
CA ASN A 153 -5.13 0.19 12.96
C ASN A 153 -3.73 0.05 12.33
N GLU A 154 -3.13 1.14 11.83
CA GLU A 154 -1.83 1.28 11.13
C GLU A 154 -1.63 0.37 9.89
N ILE A 155 -2.67 -0.29 9.38
CA ILE A 155 -2.57 -1.21 8.24
C ILE A 155 -3.57 -0.79 7.16
N CYS A 156 -3.09 -0.01 6.19
CA CYS A 156 -3.85 0.28 4.97
C CYS A 156 -3.37 -0.59 3.81
N ILE A 157 -4.25 -1.47 3.33
CA ILE A 157 -4.01 -2.29 2.14
C ILE A 157 -4.82 -1.71 0.99
N PHE A 158 -4.11 -0.95 0.14
CA PHE A 158 -4.46 -0.51 -1.23
C PHE A 158 -5.82 0.18 -1.52
N PRO A 159 -5.83 1.38 -2.15
CA PRO A 159 -4.68 2.27 -2.35
C PRO A 159 -4.26 2.90 -1.01
N PRO A 160 -2.96 2.92 -0.67
CA PRO A 160 -2.44 3.37 0.64
C PRO A 160 -2.59 4.87 0.95
N SER A 161 -3.55 5.59 0.36
CA SER A 161 -3.60 7.05 0.41
C SER A 161 -5.00 7.67 0.57
N LEU A 162 -6.03 6.93 0.97
CA LEU A 162 -7.42 7.42 0.96
C LEU A 162 -8.25 7.02 2.19
N VAL A 163 -7.66 7.04 3.39
CA VAL A 163 -8.26 6.33 4.52
C VAL A 163 -9.32 7.11 5.32
N TYR A 164 -9.49 8.43 5.22
CA TYR A 164 -10.53 9.10 6.02
C TYR A 164 -11.28 10.22 5.30
N GLY A 165 -12.59 10.00 5.17
CA GLY A 165 -13.62 11.03 4.95
C GLY A 165 -13.67 11.67 3.56
N PRO A 166 -14.83 12.25 3.18
CA PRO A 166 -14.94 13.14 2.03
C PRO A 166 -14.35 14.50 2.42
N GLY A 167 -13.03 14.57 2.54
CA GLY A 167 -12.29 15.79 2.81
C GLY A 167 -10.97 15.69 2.06
N SER A 168 -10.75 16.64 1.16
CA SER A 168 -9.61 16.79 0.25
C SER A 168 -8.32 16.03 0.62
N ALA A 169 -7.80 15.31 -0.38
CA ALA A 169 -6.53 14.58 -0.41
C ALA A 169 -5.33 15.23 0.32
N ARG A 170 -4.54 14.36 0.98
CA ARG A 170 -3.09 14.41 1.30
C ARG A 170 -2.72 14.40 2.79
N THR A 171 -1.64 13.64 3.05
CA THR A 171 -0.72 13.61 4.22
C THR A 171 -1.20 12.72 5.40
N LEU A 172 -0.39 11.86 6.07
CA LEU A 172 0.99 12.07 6.51
C LEU A 172 1.75 10.81 7.14
N VAL A 173 1.97 9.66 6.46
CA VAL A 173 3.02 8.70 6.90
C VAL A 173 4.32 9.38 6.59
N SER A 174 5.17 9.57 7.60
CA SER A 174 6.43 10.26 7.36
C SER A 174 7.17 9.50 6.27
N GLN A 175 7.33 10.18 5.14
CA GLN A 175 7.80 9.64 3.88
C GLN A 175 9.16 8.96 4.03
N ALA A 176 9.89 9.31 5.10
CA ALA A 176 11.16 8.77 5.50
C ALA A 176 11.18 7.25 5.71
N THR A 177 10.19 6.67 6.40
CA THR A 177 10.22 5.23 6.73
C THR A 177 9.87 4.38 5.51
N VAL A 178 8.91 4.82 4.70
CA VAL A 178 8.51 4.14 3.44
C VAL A 178 9.66 4.12 2.43
N LEU A 179 10.49 5.16 2.45
CA LEU A 179 11.58 5.30 1.50
C LEU A 179 12.86 4.62 1.95
N ALA A 180 12.96 4.08 3.16
CA ALA A 180 14.20 3.52 3.73
C ALA A 180 14.69 2.20 3.09
N SER A 181 13.87 1.53 2.26
CA SER A 181 14.24 0.31 1.53
C SER A 181 13.38 0.12 0.28
N GLY A 182 13.88 -0.53 -0.79
CA GLY A 182 13.07 -0.82 -1.98
C GLY A 182 13.83 -0.80 -3.30
N LEU A 183 13.09 -0.90 -4.40
CA LEU A 183 13.66 -0.87 -5.76
C LEU A 183 13.96 0.56 -6.20
N VAL A 184 15.12 0.74 -6.84
CA VAL A 184 15.52 2.01 -7.46
C VAL A 184 15.85 1.75 -8.92
N PHE A 185 15.10 2.37 -9.82
CA PHE A 185 15.31 2.30 -11.26
C PHE A 185 16.15 3.49 -11.70
N VAL A 186 17.35 3.21 -12.22
CA VAL A 186 18.34 4.24 -12.56
C VAL A 186 17.88 5.10 -13.72
N ASP A 187 17.10 4.56 -14.65
CA ASP A 187 16.56 5.31 -15.78
C ASP A 187 15.69 6.49 -15.33
N LYS A 188 15.09 6.42 -14.13
CA LYS A 188 14.27 7.50 -13.54
C LYS A 188 15.07 8.54 -12.77
N LEU A 189 16.37 8.38 -12.56
CA LEU A 189 17.19 9.32 -11.78
C LEU A 189 17.83 10.40 -12.67
N ARG A 190 16.98 11.08 -13.46
CA ARG A 190 17.38 12.14 -14.38
C ARG A 190 16.45 13.34 -14.29
N PHE A 191 16.99 14.53 -14.55
CA PHE A 191 16.23 15.78 -14.57
C PHE A 191 14.96 15.68 -15.44
N GLY A 192 13.89 16.32 -14.98
CA GLY A 192 12.59 16.34 -15.66
C GLY A 192 11.72 15.11 -15.41
N THR A 193 12.23 14.06 -14.74
CA THR A 193 11.40 12.92 -14.32
C THR A 193 10.38 13.36 -13.27
N SER A 194 9.11 13.00 -13.45
CA SER A 194 8.04 13.36 -12.51
C SER A 194 7.40 12.14 -11.84
N ASN A 195 6.83 12.35 -10.64
CA ASN A 195 6.06 11.36 -9.87
C ASN A 195 6.73 9.98 -9.68
N SER A 196 8.05 9.93 -9.58
CA SER A 196 8.81 8.68 -9.50
C SER A 196 9.16 8.28 -8.06
N ASP A 197 8.89 7.03 -7.70
CA ASP A 197 9.30 6.46 -6.40
C ASP A 197 10.83 6.41 -6.26
N SER A 198 11.55 6.12 -7.34
CA SER A 198 13.02 6.13 -7.35
C SER A 198 13.58 7.54 -7.06
N VAL A 199 12.90 8.58 -7.57
CA VAL A 199 13.28 9.97 -7.29
C VAL A 199 12.96 10.37 -5.85
N LYS A 200 11.83 9.91 -5.29
CA LYS A 200 11.52 10.11 -3.86
C LYS A 200 12.62 9.52 -2.98
N ARG A 201 13.10 8.31 -3.31
CA ARG A 201 14.20 7.65 -2.60
C ARG A 201 15.50 8.43 -2.73
N LEU A 202 15.80 8.98 -3.89
CA LEU A 202 16.97 9.84 -4.08
C LEU A 202 16.92 11.08 -3.21
N GLN A 203 15.82 11.82 -3.25
CA GLN A 203 15.63 13.02 -2.42
C GLN A 203 15.76 12.69 -0.94
N PHE A 204 15.17 11.57 -0.53
CA PHE A 204 15.27 11.07 0.84
C PHE A 204 16.70 10.71 1.26
N VAL A 205 17.45 10.01 0.42
CA VAL A 205 18.85 9.63 0.70
C VAL A 205 19.76 10.86 0.73
N LEU A 206 19.63 11.76 -0.25
CA LEU A 206 20.45 12.98 -0.32
C LEU A 206 20.27 13.87 0.93
N ASN A 207 19.03 14.02 1.43
CA ASN A 207 18.76 14.78 2.65
C ASN A 207 19.47 14.25 3.91
N ARG A 208 19.93 13.00 3.88
CA ARG A 208 20.65 12.37 5.01
C ARG A 208 22.17 12.48 4.87
N ILE A 209 22.66 12.95 3.73
CA ILE A 209 24.07 13.15 3.49
C ILE A 209 24.39 14.61 3.83
N LYS A 210 25.35 14.81 4.75
CA LYS A 210 25.86 16.15 5.04
C LYS A 210 26.74 16.62 3.87
N LEU A 211 26.20 17.54 3.08
CA LEU A 211 26.88 18.25 1.99
C LEU A 211 27.17 19.69 2.42
N LYS A 212 28.30 20.23 1.99
CA LYS A 212 28.62 21.64 2.17
C LYS A 212 27.63 22.47 1.35
N ASP A 213 27.01 23.46 2.01
CA ASP A 213 25.95 24.31 1.46
C ASP A 213 24.75 23.52 0.90
N GLY A 214 24.56 22.29 1.40
CA GLY A 214 23.43 21.45 1.05
C GLY A 214 22.14 21.92 1.73
N ARG A 215 21.01 21.55 1.15
CA ARG A 215 19.69 21.84 1.71
C ARG A 215 18.82 20.60 1.75
N ASN A 216 17.83 20.62 2.65
CA ASN A 216 16.82 19.57 2.70
C ASN A 216 15.83 19.72 1.54
N LEU A 217 15.82 18.74 0.66
CA LEU A 217 14.88 18.61 -0.44
C LEU A 217 13.49 18.21 0.06
N LYS A 218 12.46 18.74 -0.60
CA LYS A 218 11.11 18.19 -0.48
C LYS A 218 11.05 16.83 -1.17
N ILE A 219 10.52 15.82 -0.50
CA ILE A 219 10.38 14.48 -1.09
C ILE A 219 9.12 14.47 -1.99
N SER A 220 9.26 14.98 -3.21
CA SER A 220 8.17 15.13 -4.17
C SER A 220 8.06 13.95 -5.13
N GLY A 221 9.18 13.32 -5.48
CA GLY A 221 9.30 12.40 -6.60
C GLY A 221 9.46 13.06 -7.97
N ASN A 222 9.60 14.39 -7.99
CA ASN A 222 9.93 15.16 -9.18
C ASN A 222 11.41 15.52 -9.14
N TYR A 223 12.13 15.18 -10.20
CA TYR A 223 13.55 15.47 -10.37
C TYR A 223 13.69 16.88 -10.94
N ASP A 224 13.38 17.85 -10.09
CA ASP A 224 13.42 19.28 -10.36
C ASP A 224 14.83 19.86 -10.20
N ILE A 225 14.94 21.18 -10.41
CA ILE A 225 16.23 21.89 -10.39
C ILE A 225 16.88 21.82 -9.00
N ASP A 226 16.04 21.73 -7.96
CA ASP A 226 16.50 21.62 -6.60
C ASP A 226 17.16 20.27 -6.34
N THR A 227 16.51 19.21 -6.80
CA THR A 227 17.03 17.84 -6.74
C THR A 227 18.30 17.69 -7.59
N LEU A 228 18.32 18.30 -8.78
CA LEU A 228 19.50 18.33 -9.66
C LEU A 228 20.70 18.96 -8.97
N ASN A 229 20.52 20.14 -8.40
CA ASN A 229 21.61 20.88 -7.76
C ASN A 229 22.20 20.13 -6.55
N GLU A 230 21.36 19.49 -5.73
CA GLU A 230 21.85 18.68 -4.60
C GLU A 230 22.53 17.38 -5.05
N ALA A 231 22.04 16.75 -6.13
CA ALA A 231 22.71 15.60 -6.74
C ALA A 231 24.09 15.99 -7.30
N THR A 232 24.20 17.12 -8.01
CA THR A 232 25.49 17.65 -8.49
C THR A 232 26.46 17.92 -7.34
N LYS A 233 25.99 18.54 -6.25
CA LYS A 233 26.84 18.75 -5.05
C LYS A 233 27.34 17.43 -4.48
N TRP A 234 26.48 16.43 -4.39
CA TRP A 234 26.90 15.10 -3.94
C TRP A 234 27.95 14.48 -4.87
N GLN A 235 27.77 14.56 -6.20
CA GLN A 235 28.73 14.04 -7.17
C GLN A 235 30.13 14.67 -6.98
N LEU A 236 30.18 15.99 -6.83
CA LEU A 236 31.43 16.72 -6.62
C LEU A 236 32.07 16.42 -5.26
N GLN A 237 31.28 16.41 -4.18
CA GLN A 237 31.81 16.38 -2.82
C GLN A 237 31.98 14.97 -2.23
N LYS A 238 31.23 13.99 -2.71
CA LYS A 238 31.17 12.64 -2.13
C LYS A 238 31.47 11.53 -3.14
N ASP A 239 31.07 11.68 -4.41
CA ASP A 239 31.43 10.70 -5.45
C ASP A 239 32.85 10.93 -6.00
N GLY A 240 33.37 12.15 -5.89
CA GLY A 240 34.71 12.54 -6.32
C GLY A 240 34.78 13.02 -7.78
N CYS A 241 33.66 13.45 -8.36
CA CYS A 241 33.64 13.97 -9.73
C CYS A 241 34.30 15.35 -9.82
N LEU A 242 34.92 15.64 -10.97
CA LEU A 242 35.52 16.95 -11.23
C LEU A 242 34.44 17.99 -11.62
N PRO A 243 34.56 19.25 -11.17
CA PRO A 243 33.67 20.33 -11.59
C PRO A 243 33.59 20.46 -13.12
N GLY A 244 32.37 20.58 -13.66
CA GLY A 244 32.13 20.72 -15.11
C GLY A 244 32.26 19.43 -15.92
N SER A 245 32.63 18.30 -15.30
CA SER A 245 32.67 17.00 -15.98
C SER A 245 31.27 16.43 -16.18
N VAL A 246 31.12 15.55 -17.18
CA VAL A 246 29.86 14.81 -17.42
C VAL A 246 29.44 13.92 -16.24
N GLY A 247 30.36 13.58 -15.33
CA GLY A 247 30.03 12.84 -14.11
C GLY A 247 29.42 13.69 -12.99
N ALA A 248 29.45 15.02 -13.14
CA ALA A 248 28.91 16.01 -12.21
C ALA A 248 27.76 16.83 -12.85
N ASP A 249 26.99 16.22 -13.76
CA ASP A 249 25.89 16.86 -14.49
C ASP A 249 24.57 16.88 -13.69
N GLY A 250 24.57 16.30 -12.49
CA GLY A 250 23.41 16.18 -11.60
C GLY A 250 22.49 15.00 -11.90
N ASN A 251 22.68 14.25 -12.99
CA ASN A 251 21.94 13.01 -13.26
C ASN A 251 22.68 11.82 -12.63
N ILE A 252 21.95 10.87 -12.03
CA ILE A 252 22.58 9.75 -11.33
C ILE A 252 22.68 8.53 -12.25
N GLY A 253 23.89 8.23 -12.72
CA GLY A 253 24.19 7.03 -13.49
C GLY A 253 24.21 5.75 -12.65
N LEU A 254 24.24 4.58 -13.29
CA LEU A 254 24.17 3.28 -12.59
C LEU A 254 25.26 3.06 -11.54
N LYS A 255 26.50 3.44 -11.85
CA LYS A 255 27.63 3.31 -10.92
C LYS A 255 27.43 4.20 -9.70
N GLN A 256 26.95 5.43 -9.90
CA GLN A 256 26.65 6.39 -8.84
C GLN A 256 25.45 5.95 -7.99
N ALA A 257 24.38 5.46 -8.62
CA ALA A 257 23.21 4.93 -7.94
C ALA A 257 23.58 3.78 -7.00
N ARG A 258 24.46 2.86 -7.42
CA ARG A 258 24.92 1.76 -6.55
C ARG A 258 25.70 2.23 -5.32
N LYS A 259 26.36 3.39 -5.39
CA LYS A 259 27.04 4.01 -4.24
C LYS A 259 26.05 4.72 -3.31
N LEU A 260 25.10 5.47 -3.88
CA LEU A 260 24.06 6.19 -3.12
C LEU A 260 23.10 5.24 -2.40
N PHE A 261 22.71 4.16 -3.06
CA PHE A 261 21.68 3.24 -2.60
C PHE A 261 22.29 1.89 -2.24
N ALA A 262 22.89 1.83 -1.05
CA ALA A 262 23.33 0.58 -0.44
C ALA A 262 22.14 -0.26 0.04
N ALA A 263 22.39 -1.49 0.48
CA ALA A 263 21.36 -2.29 1.15
C ALA A 263 20.70 -1.47 2.28
N PRO A 264 19.37 -1.46 2.40
CA PRO A 264 18.41 -2.41 1.83
C PRO A 264 17.79 -2.00 0.45
N TYR A 265 18.40 -1.09 -0.30
CA TYR A 265 17.94 -0.79 -1.66
C TYR A 265 18.46 -1.80 -2.68
N THR A 266 17.65 -2.05 -3.72
CA THR A 266 18.08 -2.82 -4.88
C THR A 266 18.05 -1.92 -6.12
N VAL A 267 19.23 -1.64 -6.67
CA VAL A 267 19.41 -0.80 -7.85
C VAL A 267 19.25 -1.64 -9.12
N LYS A 268 18.34 -1.22 -10.00
CA LYS A 268 18.10 -1.86 -11.31
C LYS A 268 18.58 -0.92 -12.44
N PRO A 269 19.42 -1.41 -13.36
CA PRO A 269 19.77 -0.66 -14.57
C PRO A 269 18.54 -0.51 -15.49
N HIS A 270 18.65 0.34 -16.52
CA HIS A 270 17.70 0.37 -17.63
C HIS A 270 17.63 -1.04 -18.24
N SER A 271 16.41 -1.56 -18.45
CA SER A 271 16.17 -2.73 -19.31
C SER A 271 16.22 -2.30 -20.76
#